data_AF-A0A803LML4-F1
#
_entry.id   AF-A0A803LML4-F1
#
_cell.length_a   1.000
_cell.length_b   1.000
_cell.length_c   1.000
_cell.angle_alpha   90.00
_cell.angle_beta   90.00
_cell.angle_gamma   90.00
#
_symmetry.space_group_name_H-M   'P 1'
#
loop_
_entity.id
_entity.type
_entity.pdbx_description
1 polymer ?
#
loop_
_entity_poly.entity_id
_entity_poly.type
_entity_poly.pdbx_seq_one_letter_code
_entity_poly.pdbx_strand_id
1 'polypeptide(L)'
;MFMLSEIEHRLRLPPKLLDRPLEEAIKGELESIFLDKVIAKTGLCVSIYDIKSIDGGFVLPVDGAPTYTVVFRMVMFRPYVGEIIAAKLKNSNKKGLQLSLGFFDDIYIPAFALPDPSHIEPHDDDPKQVKWVWTYNELELSYDDGSAIRFQVTSVDYPPIPLEQEEGSKPFAPMVVTLIDTEITRPDHRSHSNNQVATNLLNLVPPGAMFSLVTH
;
A
#
# COMPACT_ATOMS: atom_id res chain seq x y z
N MET A 1 -5.62 2.54 6.31
CA MET A 1 -4.55 2.64 5.30
C MET A 1 -3.79 3.97 5.37
N PHE A 2 -4.43 5.14 5.31
CA PHE A 2 -3.75 6.44 5.45
C PHE A 2 -4.13 7.15 6.74
N MET A 3 -3.17 7.84 7.36
CA MET A 3 -3.40 8.67 8.55
C MET A 3 -2.64 9.99 8.44
N LEU A 4 -3.14 11.03 9.12
CA LEU A 4 -2.40 12.27 9.32
C LEU A 4 -1.53 12.15 10.57
N SER A 5 -0.25 12.46 10.42
CA SER A 5 0.70 12.54 11.54
C SER A 5 1.20 13.97 11.66
N GLU A 6 1.09 14.54 12.87
CA GLU A 6 1.64 15.86 13.19
C GLU A 6 3.06 15.71 13.73
N ILE A 7 3.99 16.51 13.20
CA ILE A 7 5.40 16.50 13.60
C ILE A 7 5.88 17.95 13.77
N GLU A 8 6.67 18.17 14.82
CA GLU A 8 7.49 19.36 14.98
C GLU A 8 8.92 19.06 14.48
N HIS A 9 9.42 19.90 13.57
CA HIS A 9 10.76 19.76 13.01
C HIS A 9 11.52 21.08 12.99
N ARG A 10 12.79 21.04 13.38
CA ARG A 10 13.71 22.17 13.26
C ARG A 10 14.37 22.11 11.89
N LEU A 11 13.91 22.98 11.00
CA LEU A 11 14.34 23.05 9.61
C LEU A 11 15.33 24.19 9.41
N ARG A 12 16.51 23.88 8.88
CA ARG A 12 17.46 24.87 8.37
C ARG A 12 17.11 25.16 6.91
N LEU A 13 16.78 26.41 6.59
CA LEU A 13 16.43 26.79 5.22
C LEU A 13 17.67 27.34 4.49
N PRO A 14 18.13 26.73 3.39
CA PRO A 14 19.26 27.25 2.62
C PRO A 14 19.03 28.69 2.14
N PRO A 15 20.03 29.59 2.22
CA PRO A 15 19.87 30.99 1.79
C PRO A 15 19.43 31.18 0.34
N LYS A 16 19.72 30.19 -0.52
CA LYS A 16 19.32 30.17 -1.94
C LYS A 16 17.82 30.07 -2.16
N LEU A 17 17.04 29.68 -1.14
CA LEU A 17 15.58 29.53 -1.22
C LEU A 17 14.84 30.71 -0.60
N LEU A 18 15.56 31.73 -0.11
CA LEU A 18 14.98 32.93 0.52
C LEU A 18 14.35 33.91 -0.48
N ASP A 19 14.56 33.69 -1.78
CA ASP A 19 13.93 34.42 -2.86
C ASP A 19 12.49 33.97 -3.13
N ARG A 20 12.06 32.83 -2.57
CA ARG A 20 10.73 32.25 -2.72
C ARG A 20 9.81 32.59 -1.54
N PRO A 21 8.48 32.48 -1.69
CA PRO A 21 7.56 32.52 -0.57
C PRO A 21 7.97 31.51 0.51
N LEU A 22 8.05 31.96 1.77
CA LEU A 22 8.60 31.18 2.88
C LEU A 22 7.91 29.82 3.02
N GLU A 23 6.59 29.78 2.90
CA GLU A 23 5.80 28.56 3.04
C GLU A 23 6.12 27.54 1.93
N GLU A 24 6.30 28.01 0.69
CA GLU A 24 6.69 27.15 -0.45
C GLU A 24 8.11 26.62 -0.29
N ALA A 25 9.03 27.47 0.16
CA ALA A 25 10.43 27.10 0.40
C ALA A 25 10.54 26.03 1.50
N ILE A 26 9.82 26.22 2.61
CA ILE A 26 9.77 25.26 3.73
C ILE A 26 9.12 23.96 3.26
N LYS A 27 7.98 24.03 2.55
CA LYS A 27 7.29 22.83 2.06
C LYS A 27 8.18 21.99 1.17
N GLY A 28 8.90 22.61 0.22
CA GLY A 28 9.81 21.89 -0.68
C GLY A 28 10.96 21.21 0.06
N GLU A 29 11.53 21.87 1.08
CA GLU A 29 12.56 21.23 1.91
C GLU A 29 12.00 20.08 2.74
N LEU A 30 10.81 20.23 3.35
CA LEU A 30 10.14 19.16 4.08
C LEU A 30 9.83 17.97 3.17
N GLU A 31 9.37 18.20 1.94
CA GLU A 31 9.17 17.14 0.96
C GLU A 31 10.48 16.42 0.66
N SER A 32 11.59 17.13 0.46
CA SER A 32 12.89 16.49 0.23
C SER A 32 13.38 15.65 1.44
N ILE A 33 13.01 16.06 2.66
CA ILE A 33 13.44 15.41 3.89
C ILE A 33 12.54 14.22 4.23
N PHE A 34 11.24 14.28 3.96
CA PHE A 34 10.29 13.29 4.48
C PHE A 34 9.63 12.42 3.42
N LEU A 35 9.48 12.87 2.17
CA LEU A 35 8.80 12.12 1.12
C LEU A 35 9.51 10.77 0.88
N ASP A 36 8.71 9.71 0.68
CA ASP A 36 9.17 8.33 0.46
C ASP A 36 10.02 7.75 1.60
N LYS A 37 10.05 8.40 2.77
CA LYS A 37 10.76 7.88 3.95
C LYS A 37 9.82 7.16 4.89
N VAL A 38 10.29 6.02 5.39
CA VAL A 38 9.61 5.27 6.44
C VAL A 38 10.07 5.78 7.80
N ILE A 39 9.11 6.21 8.62
CA ILE A 39 9.32 6.56 10.01
C ILE A 39 8.80 5.39 10.86
N ALA A 40 9.68 4.80 11.66
CA ALA A 40 9.33 3.66 12.50
C ALA A 40 8.11 3.98 13.38
N LYS A 41 7.16 3.03 13.45
CA LYS A 41 5.87 3.15 14.16
C LYS A 41 4.87 4.14 13.56
N THR A 42 5.25 4.95 12.58
CA THR A 42 4.38 5.96 11.96
C THR A 42 3.97 5.57 10.54
N GLY A 43 4.85 4.92 9.76
CA GLY A 43 4.56 4.46 8.40
C GLY A 43 5.44 5.10 7.32
N LEU A 44 5.03 4.93 6.06
CA LEU A 44 5.66 5.57 4.89
C LEU A 44 5.04 6.95 4.66
N CYS A 45 5.86 7.99 4.52
CA CYS A 45 5.38 9.32 4.17
C CYS A 45 5.06 9.42 2.68
N VAL A 46 3.81 9.77 2.36
CA VAL A 46 3.31 9.88 0.99
C VAL A 46 3.29 11.32 0.52
N SER A 47 2.97 12.27 1.40
CA SER A 47 2.96 13.70 1.08
C SER A 47 2.89 14.58 2.32
N ILE A 48 3.29 15.84 2.17
CA ILE A 48 3.04 16.89 3.16
C ILE A 48 1.63 17.43 2.96
N TYR A 49 0.81 17.41 4.01
CA TYR A 49 -0.59 17.81 3.96
C TYR A 49 -0.74 19.34 4.11
N ASP A 50 -0.39 19.87 5.29
CA ASP A 50 -0.39 21.30 5.57
C ASP A 50 0.68 21.68 6.60
N ILE A 51 1.05 22.95 6.60
CA ILE A 51 1.90 23.56 7.62
C ILE A 51 0.98 24.27 8.63
N LYS A 52 1.09 23.93 9.91
CA LYS A 52 0.27 24.50 10.99
C LYS A 52 0.83 25.78 11.55
N SER A 53 2.14 25.80 11.78
CA SER A 53 2.84 26.97 12.30
C SER A 53 4.28 26.96 11.85
N ILE A 54 4.79 28.15 11.60
CA ILE A 54 6.20 28.42 11.32
C ILE A 54 6.63 29.42 12.39
N ASP A 55 7.58 29.02 13.23
CA ASP A 55 8.18 29.87 14.26
C ASP A 55 9.70 30.01 14.02
N GLY A 56 10.28 31.11 14.51
CA GLY A 56 11.71 31.37 14.43
C GLY A 56 12.12 32.22 13.23
N GLY A 57 13.14 31.78 12.49
CA GLY A 57 13.91 32.60 11.54
C GLY A 57 15.19 33.18 12.13
N PHE A 58 15.70 32.57 13.21
CA PHE A 58 16.97 32.97 13.79
C PHE A 58 18.13 32.45 12.93
N VAL A 59 19.11 33.31 12.69
CA VAL A 59 20.34 32.96 11.98
C VAL A 59 21.40 32.72 13.03
N LEU A 60 21.93 31.48 13.07
CA LEU A 60 23.05 31.18 13.95
C LEU A 60 24.30 31.94 13.46
N PRO A 61 25.07 32.58 14.37
CA PRO A 61 26.37 33.12 14.02
C PRO A 61 27.21 32.01 13.38
N VAL A 62 27.90 32.32 12.27
CA VAL A 62 28.73 31.40 11.43
C VAL A 62 28.01 30.67 10.30
N ASP A 63 26.73 30.29 10.44
CA ASP A 63 26.06 29.46 9.42
C ASP A 63 25.35 30.29 8.32
N GLY A 64 24.85 31.49 8.67
CA GLY A 64 24.21 32.40 7.71
C GLY A 64 22.87 31.92 7.14
N ALA A 65 22.41 30.73 7.52
CA ALA A 65 21.11 30.17 7.15
C ALA A 65 20.09 30.36 8.29
N PRO A 66 18.87 30.84 8.01
CA PRO A 66 17.82 30.91 9.02
C PRO A 66 17.32 29.51 9.37
N THR A 67 17.07 29.30 10.65
CA THR A 67 16.45 28.09 11.18
C THR A 67 15.03 28.39 11.64
N TYR A 68 14.09 27.55 11.21
CA TYR A 68 12.68 27.61 11.55
C TYR A 68 12.27 26.37 12.33
N THR A 69 11.38 26.55 13.30
CA THR A 69 10.67 25.45 13.95
C THR A 69 9.31 25.36 13.29
N VAL A 70 9.04 24.23 12.63
CA VAL A 70 7.84 24.06 11.81
C VAL A 70 7.01 22.93 12.38
N VAL A 71 5.73 23.19 12.64
CA VAL A 71 4.74 22.17 12.96
C VAL A 71 3.90 21.95 11.72
N PHE A 72 3.81 20.70 11.28
CA PHE A 72 3.13 20.35 10.03
C PHE A 72 2.52 18.96 10.13
N ARG A 73 1.59 18.67 9.23
CA ARG A 73 0.97 17.35 9.11
C ARG A 73 1.39 16.69 7.82
N MET A 74 1.63 15.39 7.88
CA MET A 74 1.96 14.55 6.73
C MET A 74 0.96 13.41 6.58
N VAL A 75 0.72 13.02 5.32
CA VAL A 75 -0.08 11.83 4.99
C VAL A 75 0.84 10.62 5.07
N MET A 76 0.56 9.73 6.01
CA MET A 76 1.33 8.52 6.25
C MET A 76 0.54 7.30 5.78
N PHE A 77 1.14 6.48 4.93
CA PHE A 77 0.68 5.14 4.65
C PHE A 77 1.07 4.22 5.81
N ARG A 78 0.04 3.82 6.57
CA ARG A 78 0.12 2.93 7.70
C ARG A 78 -1.14 2.04 7.71
N PRO A 79 -1.09 0.88 7.05
CA PRO A 79 -2.18 -0.07 7.14
C PRO A 79 -2.29 -0.61 8.58
N TYR A 80 -3.49 -1.01 8.97
CA TYR A 80 -3.75 -1.60 10.29
C TYR A 80 -4.04 -3.09 10.17
N VAL A 81 -3.76 -3.85 11.23
CA VAL A 81 -4.06 -5.28 11.29
C VAL A 81 -5.57 -5.50 11.17
N GLY A 82 -5.99 -6.38 10.28
CA GLY A 82 -7.39 -6.63 9.93
C GLY A 82 -7.89 -5.83 8.71
N GLU A 83 -7.13 -4.86 8.21
CA GLU A 83 -7.52 -4.07 7.04
C GLU A 83 -7.48 -4.90 5.75
N ILE A 84 -8.52 -4.80 4.91
CA ILE A 84 -8.55 -5.43 3.59
C ILE A 84 -8.07 -4.44 2.53
N ILE A 85 -7.05 -4.83 1.76
CA ILE A 85 -6.44 -3.98 0.72
C ILE A 85 -6.37 -4.76 -0.59
N ALA A 86 -6.50 -4.06 -1.72
CA ALA A 86 -6.32 -4.63 -3.06
C ALA A 86 -5.00 -4.15 -3.66
N ALA A 87 -4.14 -5.07 -4.10
CA ALA A 87 -2.86 -4.76 -4.76
C ALA A 87 -2.63 -5.67 -5.97
N LYS A 88 -1.69 -5.30 -6.84
CA LYS A 88 -1.33 -6.12 -8.00
C LYS A 88 -0.16 -7.03 -7.66
N LEU A 89 -0.10 -8.20 -8.30
CA LEU A 89 1.08 -9.05 -8.23
C LEU A 89 2.27 -8.31 -8.86
N LYS A 90 3.37 -8.20 -8.09
CA LYS A 90 4.64 -7.66 -8.58
C LYS A 90 5.61 -8.78 -8.93
N ASN A 91 5.70 -9.79 -8.07
CA ASN A 91 6.58 -10.94 -8.27
C ASN A 91 6.05 -12.14 -7.50
N SER A 92 6.38 -13.34 -7.97
CA SER A 92 6.04 -14.61 -7.32
C SER A 92 7.28 -15.48 -7.19
N ASN A 93 7.43 -16.11 -6.03
CA ASN A 93 8.56 -16.99 -5.75
C ASN A 93 8.12 -18.18 -4.89
N LYS A 94 9.03 -19.11 -4.63
CA LYS A 94 8.75 -20.29 -3.79
C LYS A 94 8.35 -19.97 -2.36
N LYS A 95 8.66 -18.77 -1.86
CA LYS A 95 8.29 -18.31 -0.51
C LYS A 95 6.89 -17.71 -0.47
N GLY A 96 6.32 -17.31 -1.62
CA GLY A 96 4.98 -16.73 -1.72
C GLY A 96 4.85 -15.65 -2.80
N LEU A 97 3.95 -14.71 -2.57
CA LEU A 97 3.64 -13.59 -3.47
C LEU A 97 4.18 -12.27 -2.92
N GLN A 98 4.75 -11.45 -3.80
CA GLN A 98 5.09 -10.05 -3.53
C GLN A 98 4.10 -9.17 -4.29
N LEU A 99 3.40 -8.30 -3.57
CA LEU A 99 2.38 -7.41 -4.12
C LEU A 99 2.86 -5.95 -4.17
N SER A 100 2.21 -5.16 -5.01
CA SER A 100 2.49 -3.73 -5.19
C SER A 100 1.20 -2.90 -5.24
N LEU A 101 1.21 -1.78 -4.51
CA LEU A 101 0.20 -0.71 -4.59
C LEU A 101 0.59 0.39 -5.58
N GLY A 102 1.70 0.22 -6.30
CA GLY A 102 2.29 1.24 -7.20
C GLY A 102 3.31 2.13 -6.51
N PHE A 103 2.99 2.68 -5.33
CA PHE A 103 3.92 3.49 -4.52
C PHE A 103 4.63 2.70 -3.41
N PHE A 104 4.18 1.46 -3.15
CA PHE A 104 4.73 0.61 -2.09
C PHE A 104 4.71 -0.86 -2.54
N ASP A 105 5.86 -1.53 -2.41
CA ASP A 105 6.14 -2.83 -3.02
C ASP A 105 6.55 -3.93 -2.02
N ASP A 106 6.69 -3.58 -0.75
CA ASP A 106 7.15 -4.52 0.30
C ASP A 106 5.95 -5.12 1.04
N ILE A 107 5.05 -5.70 0.25
CA ILE A 107 3.85 -6.42 0.70
C ILE A 107 4.02 -7.89 0.35
N TYR A 108 3.88 -8.79 1.32
CA TYR A 108 4.13 -10.22 1.12
C TYR A 108 2.98 -11.08 1.64
N ILE A 109 2.56 -12.02 0.78
CA ILE A 109 1.71 -13.16 1.17
C ILE A 109 2.63 -14.38 1.20
N PRO A 110 2.94 -14.95 2.38
CA PRO A 110 3.76 -16.15 2.45
C PRO A 110 2.98 -17.36 1.93
N ALA A 111 3.70 -18.36 1.39
CA ALA A 111 3.11 -19.55 0.78
C ALA A 111 2.15 -20.31 1.70
N PHE A 112 2.46 -20.40 3.00
CA PHE A 112 1.60 -21.08 3.99
C PHE A 112 0.29 -20.35 4.26
N ALA A 113 0.17 -19.09 3.85
CA ALA A 113 -1.03 -18.27 4.03
C ALA A 113 -1.86 -18.17 2.74
N LEU A 114 -1.44 -18.89 1.68
CA LEU A 114 -2.25 -19.05 0.48
C LEU A 114 -3.36 -20.08 0.73
N PRO A 115 -4.50 -19.97 0.05
CA PRO A 115 -5.60 -20.91 0.17
C PRO A 115 -5.20 -22.33 -0.25
N ASP A 116 -5.66 -23.33 0.51
CA ASP A 116 -5.48 -24.73 0.12
C ASP A 116 -6.59 -25.18 -0.85
N PRO A 117 -6.29 -26.00 -1.87
CA PRO A 117 -4.96 -26.41 -2.33
C PRO A 117 -4.34 -25.37 -3.28
N SER A 118 -3.16 -24.85 -2.92
CA SER A 118 -2.31 -24.03 -3.79
C SER A 118 -0.99 -24.72 -4.10
N HIS A 119 -0.52 -24.61 -5.34
CA HIS A 119 0.74 -25.17 -5.79
C HIS A 119 1.51 -24.21 -6.70
N ILE A 120 2.79 -24.51 -6.92
CA ILE A 120 3.67 -23.75 -7.80
C ILE A 120 3.77 -24.42 -9.16
N GLU A 121 3.83 -23.62 -10.21
CA GLU A 121 4.09 -24.04 -11.57
C GLU A 121 5.18 -23.15 -12.20
N PRO A 122 5.89 -23.62 -13.24
CA PRO A 122 6.75 -22.76 -14.04
C PRO A 122 5.93 -21.61 -14.65
N HIS A 123 6.48 -20.40 -14.65
CA HIS A 123 5.85 -19.26 -15.32
C HIS A 123 5.86 -19.46 -16.85
N ASP A 124 4.81 -18.99 -17.53
CA ASP A 124 4.60 -19.27 -18.95
C ASP A 124 5.69 -18.63 -19.84
N ASP A 125 6.08 -17.38 -19.54
CA ASP A 125 7.11 -16.66 -20.30
C ASP A 125 8.56 -17.00 -19.91
N ASP A 126 8.81 -17.33 -18.64
CA ASP A 126 10.15 -17.57 -18.10
C ASP A 126 10.14 -18.79 -17.17
N PRO A 127 10.63 -19.96 -17.63
CA PRO A 127 10.64 -21.19 -16.83
C PRO A 127 11.45 -21.11 -15.54
N LYS A 128 12.29 -20.08 -15.36
CA LYS A 128 13.03 -19.84 -14.13
C LYS A 128 12.19 -19.17 -13.06
N GLN A 129 11.13 -18.48 -13.46
CA GLN A 129 10.15 -17.87 -12.57
C GLN A 129 9.06 -18.89 -12.24
N VAL A 130 8.38 -18.67 -11.13
CA VAL A 130 7.31 -19.54 -10.66
C VAL A 130 6.03 -18.74 -10.59
N LYS A 131 4.92 -19.34 -11.00
CA LYS A 131 3.57 -18.82 -10.77
C LYS A 131 2.89 -19.66 -9.70
N TRP A 132 2.06 -19.02 -8.90
CA TRP A 132 1.19 -19.72 -7.96
C TRP A 132 -0.16 -19.94 -8.61
N VAL A 133 -0.70 -21.15 -8.41
CA VAL A 133 -2.01 -21.56 -8.88
C VAL A 133 -2.81 -22.02 -7.66
N TRP A 134 -4.07 -21.62 -7.61
CA TRP A 134 -5.02 -22.09 -6.61
C TRP A 134 -6.10 -22.92 -7.30
N THR A 135 -6.30 -24.15 -6.84
CA THR A 135 -7.31 -25.04 -7.39
C THR A 135 -8.60 -24.92 -6.57
N TYR A 136 -9.63 -24.32 -7.17
CA TYR A 136 -10.93 -24.14 -6.55
C TYR A 136 -12.04 -24.78 -7.41
N ASN A 137 -12.77 -25.73 -6.84
CA ASN A 137 -13.84 -26.47 -7.54
C ASN A 137 -13.41 -27.01 -8.91
N GLU A 138 -12.22 -27.64 -8.97
CA GLU A 138 -11.62 -28.20 -10.20
C GLU A 138 -11.17 -27.15 -11.24
N LEU A 139 -11.28 -25.84 -10.94
CA LEU A 139 -10.68 -24.78 -11.74
C LEU A 139 -9.32 -24.39 -11.19
N GLU A 140 -8.35 -24.23 -12.09
CA GLU A 140 -7.02 -23.69 -11.78
C GLU A 140 -7.01 -22.18 -12.01
N LEU A 141 -6.79 -21.43 -10.94
CA LEU A 141 -6.78 -19.96 -10.95
C LEU A 141 -5.37 -19.47 -10.67
N SER A 142 -4.78 -18.77 -11.65
CA SER A 142 -3.48 -18.13 -11.48
C SER A 142 -3.59 -16.74 -10.83
N TYR A 143 -2.51 -16.32 -10.19
CA TYR A 143 -2.39 -14.98 -9.57
C TYR A 143 -1.73 -13.94 -10.50
N ASP A 144 -1.26 -14.37 -11.68
CA ASP A 144 -0.53 -13.56 -12.66
C ASP A 144 -1.42 -12.99 -13.79
N ASP A 145 -2.74 -13.16 -13.69
CA ASP A 145 -3.76 -12.68 -14.64
C ASP A 145 -3.87 -11.14 -14.73
N GLY A 146 -3.06 -10.41 -13.97
CA GLY A 146 -3.09 -8.94 -13.88
C GLY A 146 -4.23 -8.39 -13.01
N SER A 147 -5.07 -9.26 -12.44
CA SER A 147 -6.13 -8.87 -11.53
C SER A 147 -5.58 -8.34 -10.21
N ALA A 148 -6.35 -7.49 -9.56
CA ALA A 148 -6.02 -7.06 -8.21
C ALA A 148 -6.34 -8.18 -7.20
N ILE A 149 -5.37 -8.51 -6.37
CA ILE A 149 -5.48 -9.48 -5.28
C ILE A 149 -5.92 -8.71 -4.04
N ARG A 150 -7.03 -9.12 -3.45
CA ARG A 150 -7.49 -8.62 -2.15
C ARG A 150 -6.91 -9.49 -1.05
N PHE A 151 -6.50 -8.86 0.05
CA PHE A 151 -5.89 -9.55 1.17
C PHE A 151 -6.20 -8.82 2.46
N GLN A 152 -6.12 -9.54 3.58
CA GLN A 152 -6.21 -8.94 4.91
C GLN A 152 -4.82 -8.79 5.53
N VAL A 153 -4.56 -7.61 6.09
CA VAL A 153 -3.31 -7.30 6.77
C VAL A 153 -3.22 -8.05 8.09
N THR A 154 -2.17 -8.86 8.27
CA THR A 154 -1.94 -9.64 9.50
C THR A 154 -0.87 -9.01 10.39
N SER A 155 0.22 -8.54 9.80
CA SER A 155 1.29 -7.82 10.52
C SER A 155 1.86 -6.68 9.69
N VAL A 156 2.39 -5.69 10.40
CA VAL A 156 3.16 -4.58 9.83
C VAL A 156 4.43 -4.43 10.67
N ASP A 157 5.56 -4.72 10.04
CA ASP A 157 6.86 -4.82 10.68
C ASP A 157 7.80 -3.70 10.19
N TYR A 158 8.58 -3.12 11.12
CA TYR A 158 9.59 -2.10 10.84
C TYR A 158 10.96 -2.65 11.24
N PRO A 159 11.62 -3.44 10.36
CA PRO A 159 12.89 -4.05 10.71
C PRO A 159 13.97 -2.99 11.02
N PRO A 160 14.94 -3.29 11.88
CA PRO A 160 16.09 -2.42 12.08
C PRO A 160 16.97 -2.40 10.84
N ILE A 161 17.63 -1.26 10.58
CA ILE A 161 18.57 -1.11 9.46
C ILE A 161 19.71 -2.12 9.65
N PRO A 162 19.94 -3.03 8.68
CA PRO A 162 21.03 -4.00 8.75
C PRO A 162 22.39 -3.30 8.78
N LEU A 163 23.30 -3.75 9.65
CA LEU A 163 24.66 -3.23 9.73
C LEU A 163 25.52 -3.64 8.53
N GLU A 164 25.26 -4.83 7.99
CA GLU A 164 25.94 -5.39 6.82
C GLU A 164 24.88 -5.89 5.83
N GLN A 165 25.07 -5.57 4.56
CA GLN A 165 24.29 -6.12 3.46
C GLN A 165 25.25 -6.75 2.46
N GLU A 166 25.00 -8.01 2.12
CA GLU A 166 25.78 -8.70 1.10
C GLU A 166 25.65 -7.98 -0.25
N GLU A 167 26.77 -7.81 -0.96
CA GLU A 167 26.78 -7.20 -2.29
C GLU A 167 25.88 -8.01 -3.25
N GLY A 168 24.88 -7.34 -3.84
CA GLY A 168 23.90 -7.96 -4.73
C GLY A 168 22.61 -8.44 -4.05
N SER A 169 22.46 -8.26 -2.74
CA SER A 169 21.19 -8.51 -2.05
C SER A 169 20.10 -7.49 -2.42
N LYS A 170 18.82 -7.86 -2.21
CA LYS A 170 17.69 -6.96 -2.42
C LYS A 170 17.85 -5.72 -1.50
N PRO A 171 17.52 -4.49 -1.97
CA PRO A 171 17.47 -3.31 -1.11
C PRO A 171 16.67 -3.56 0.17
N PHE A 172 17.14 -2.98 1.28
CA PHE A 172 16.48 -3.10 2.57
C PHE A 172 15.04 -2.55 2.51
N ALA A 173 14.09 -3.31 3.03
CA ALA A 173 12.69 -2.93 3.16
C ALA A 173 12.43 -2.40 4.59
N PRO A 174 12.35 -1.08 4.81
CA PRO A 174 12.18 -0.50 6.14
C PRO A 174 10.78 -0.67 6.73
N MET A 175 9.81 -1.11 5.91
CA MET A 175 8.45 -1.47 6.30
C MET A 175 8.03 -2.70 5.51
N VAL A 176 7.50 -3.72 6.19
CA VAL A 176 7.05 -4.97 5.59
C VAL A 176 5.63 -5.25 6.05
N VAL A 177 4.74 -5.56 5.11
CA VAL A 177 3.35 -5.93 5.41
C VAL A 177 3.14 -7.41 5.12
N THR A 178 2.79 -8.19 6.14
CA THR A 178 2.52 -9.63 6.03
C THR A 178 1.03 -9.90 6.14
N LEU A 179 0.56 -10.86 5.35
CA LEU A 179 -0.85 -11.03 5.03
C LEU A 179 -1.28 -12.49 5.15
N ILE A 180 -2.59 -12.70 5.35
CA ILE A 180 -3.27 -13.97 5.14
C ILE A 180 -4.42 -13.72 4.17
N ASP A 181 -4.58 -14.58 3.18
CA ASP A 181 -5.77 -14.55 2.33
C ASP A 181 -6.96 -15.06 3.14
N THR A 182 -7.89 -14.18 3.51
CA THR A 182 -9.05 -14.52 4.34
C THR A 182 -10.38 -14.35 3.62
N GLU A 183 -10.43 -13.75 2.44
CA GLU A 183 -11.69 -13.57 1.71
C GLU A 183 -11.51 -13.61 0.20
N ILE A 184 -11.75 -14.79 -0.37
CA ILE A 184 -11.81 -14.97 -1.81
C ILE A 184 -13.23 -14.62 -2.27
N THR A 185 -13.43 -13.35 -2.62
CA THR A 185 -14.38 -12.99 -3.68
C THR A 185 -13.61 -12.24 -4.75
N ARG A 186 -13.13 -12.95 -5.78
CA ARG A 186 -12.77 -12.29 -7.04
C ARG A 186 -14.07 -11.86 -7.75
N PRO A 187 -14.12 -10.65 -8.34
CA PRO A 187 -15.28 -10.18 -9.07
C PRO A 187 -15.49 -11.04 -10.32
N ASP A 188 -16.76 -11.31 -10.63
CA ASP A 188 -17.20 -12.14 -11.76
C ASP A 188 -16.32 -11.97 -13.00
N HIS A 189 -15.73 -13.08 -13.46
CA HIS A 189 -15.34 -13.21 -14.86
C HIS A 189 -16.61 -12.99 -15.69
N ARG A 190 -16.89 -11.74 -16.07
CA ARG A 190 -17.73 -11.46 -17.23
C ARG A 190 -16.98 -12.01 -18.42
N SER A 191 -17.30 -13.25 -18.74
CA SER A 191 -17.08 -13.81 -20.05
C SER A 191 -17.60 -12.79 -21.07
N HIS A 192 -16.72 -12.34 -21.95
CA HIS A 192 -17.14 -11.82 -23.24
C HIS A 192 -17.79 -12.98 -24.00
N SER A 193 -19.05 -13.25 -23.67
CA SER A 193 -19.95 -13.99 -24.54
C SER A 193 -20.66 -12.97 -25.43
N ASN A 194 -20.57 -13.25 -26.72
CA ASN A 194 -21.04 -12.45 -27.83
C ASN A 194 -22.45 -11.88 -27.64
N ASN A 195 -22.63 -10.70 -28.21
CA ASN A 195 -23.91 -10.21 -28.71
C ASN A 195 -24.68 -11.32 -29.43
N GLN A 196 -25.68 -11.90 -28.76
CA GLN A 196 -26.98 -12.30 -29.31
C GLN A 196 -27.74 -13.06 -28.24
N VAL A 197 -28.66 -12.38 -27.57
CA VAL A 197 -30.10 -12.71 -27.40
C VAL A 197 -30.60 -11.71 -26.36
N ALA A 198 -30.79 -10.47 -26.78
CA ALA A 198 -31.61 -9.51 -26.06
C ALA A 198 -33.02 -9.57 -26.66
N THR A 199 -33.87 -10.48 -26.18
CA THR A 199 -35.32 -10.27 -26.27
C THR A 199 -36.04 -11.17 -25.28
N ASN A 200 -36.96 -10.56 -24.54
CA ASN A 200 -38.04 -11.16 -23.74
C ASN A 200 -37.64 -11.79 -22.41
N LEU A 201 -37.85 -11.04 -21.33
CA LEU A 201 -38.89 -11.32 -20.32
C LEU A 201 -38.90 -10.22 -19.25
N LEU A 202 -39.37 -9.04 -19.64
CA LEU A 202 -40.07 -8.14 -18.72
C LEU A 202 -41.50 -8.66 -18.63
N ASN A 203 -41.86 -9.29 -17.50
CA ASN A 203 -43.18 -9.31 -16.88
C ASN A 203 -43.25 -10.50 -15.91
N LEU A 204 -43.29 -10.22 -14.60
CA LEU A 204 -44.30 -10.69 -13.64
C LEU A 204 -43.79 -10.53 -12.20
N VAL A 205 -44.08 -9.35 -11.63
CA VAL A 205 -44.41 -9.17 -10.19
C VAL A 205 -45.93 -9.33 -10.12
N PRO A 206 -46.58 -9.99 -9.13
CA PRO A 206 -46.67 -9.49 -7.73
C PRO A 206 -46.94 -10.60 -6.66
N PRO A 207 -47.50 -10.33 -5.45
CA PRO A 207 -46.80 -9.82 -4.26
C PRO A 207 -47.09 -10.60 -2.95
N GLY A 208 -46.28 -10.38 -1.91
CA GLY A 208 -46.73 -10.36 -0.51
C GLY A 208 -46.47 -11.60 0.38
N ALA A 209 -45.68 -11.40 1.44
CA ALA A 209 -46.10 -11.64 2.83
C ALA A 209 -45.02 -11.12 3.81
N MET A 210 -45.49 -10.33 4.80
CA MET A 210 -44.76 -9.80 5.97
C MET A 210 -44.05 -10.89 6.80
N PHE A 211 -43.03 -10.49 7.58
CA PHE A 211 -42.93 -10.68 9.06
C PHE A 211 -41.71 -9.87 9.55
N SER A 212 -41.91 -8.73 10.23
CA SER A 212 -41.97 -8.54 11.70
C SER A 212 -40.59 -8.49 12.38
N LEU A 213 -40.15 -7.26 12.67
CA LEU A 213 -39.15 -6.94 13.70
C LEU A 213 -39.70 -7.29 15.09
N VAL A 214 -38.87 -7.88 15.96
CA VAL A 214 -39.02 -7.76 17.41
C VAL A 214 -37.64 -7.44 18.01
N THR A 215 -37.54 -6.25 18.57
CA THR A 215 -36.55 -5.86 19.58
C THR A 215 -37.12 -6.08 20.97
N HIS A 216 -36.30 -6.58 21.89
CA HIS A 216 -36.29 -6.22 23.30
C HIS A 216 -34.85 -5.90 23.68
#